data_AF-A0A644WFJ9-F1
#
_entry.id   AF-A0A644WFJ9-F1
#
_cell.length_a   1.000
_cell.length_b   1.000
_cell.length_c   1.000
_cell.angle_alpha   90.00
_cell.angle_beta   90.00
_cell.angle_gamma   90.00
#
_symmetry.space_group_name_H-M   'P 1'
#
loop_
_entity.id
_entity.type
_entity.pdbx_description
1 polymer ?
#
loop_
_entity_poly.entity_id
_entity_poly.type
_entity_poly.pdbx_seq_one_letter_code
_entity_poly.pdbx_strand_id
1 'polypeptide(L)' 'MISKKQLKDEIITYDIITYKDEDGKQVEYVEVILTDRIIEVYMDIREVNIGLIANKIIEDNLYK' A
#
# COMPACT_ATOMS: atom_id res chain seq x y z
N MET A 1 -4.91 -13.72 10.58
CA MET A 1 -5.44 -12.78 9.57
C MET A 1 -5.88 -11.53 10.30
N ILE A 2 -5.23 -10.40 10.02
CA ILE A 2 -5.64 -9.11 10.59
C ILE A 2 -7.01 -8.70 10.02
N SER A 3 -7.87 -8.10 10.83
CA SER A 3 -9.13 -7.54 10.30
C SER A 3 -8.86 -6.25 9.54
N LYS A 4 -9.69 -5.90 8.55
CA LYS A 4 -9.59 -4.61 7.84
C LYS A 4 -9.59 -3.42 8.80
N LYS A 5 -10.38 -3.49 9.89
CA LYS A 5 -10.42 -2.42 10.89
C LYS A 5 -9.06 -2.26 11.58
N GLN A 6 -8.50 -3.35 12.10
CA GLN A 6 -7.19 -3.33 12.76
C GLN A 6 -6.09 -2.84 11.82
N LEU A 7 -6.08 -3.32 10.57
CA LEU A 7 -5.09 -2.88 9.59
C LEU A 7 -5.17 -1.37 9.34
N LYS A 8 -6.37 -0.81 9.22
CA LYS A 8 -6.53 0.64 9.07
C LYS A 8 -6.02 1.42 10.29
N ASP A 9 -6.16 0.87 11.48
CA ASP A 9 -5.68 1.49 12.72
C ASP A 9 -4.15 1.41 12.86
N GLU A 10 -3.50 0.44 12.20
CA GLU A 10 -2.04 0.29 12.16
C GLU A 10 -1.35 1.16 11.11
N ILE A 11 -2.07 1.64 10.10
CA ILE A 11 -1.53 2.54 9.08
C ILE A 11 -1.25 3.90 9.72
N ILE A 12 0.03 4.26 9.82
CA ILE A 12 0.49 5.55 10.33
C ILE A 12 0.33 6.61 9.25
N THR A 13 0.87 6.32 8.06
CA THR A 13 0.80 7.20 6.89
C THR A 13 1.00 6.38 5.62
N TYR A 14 0.73 6.98 4.47
CA TYR A 14 1.06 6.43 3.18
C TYR A 14 1.50 7.53 2.23
N ASP A 15 2.32 7.17 1.25
CA ASP A 15 2.74 8.08 0.18
C ASP A 15 2.62 7.39 -1.18
N ILE A 16 2.44 8.18 -2.23
CA ILE A 16 2.36 7.69 -3.61
C ILE A 16 3.76 7.77 -4.21
N ILE A 17 4.30 6.61 -4.58
CA ILE A 17 5.61 6.51 -5.20
C ILE A 17 5.44 6.33 -6.70
N THR A 18 6.15 7.14 -7.47
CA THR A 18 6.18 7.06 -8.93
C THR A 18 7.59 7.33 -9.44
N TYR A 19 8.13 6.39 -10.21
CA TYR A 19 9.44 6.55 -10.84
C TYR A 19 9.51 5.75 -12.16
N LYS A 20 10.60 5.94 -12.91
CA LYS A 20 10.95 5.07 -14.04
C LYS A 20 12.11 4.18 -13.62
N ASP A 21 11.98 2.88 -13.84
CA ASP A 21 13.06 1.93 -13.61
C ASP A 21 14.18 2.04 -14.67
N GLU A 22 15.19 1.18 -14.55
CA GLU A 22 16.36 1.15 -15.45
C GLU A 22 15.98 0.85 -16.91
N ASP A 23 14.86 0.16 -17.14
CA ASP A 23 14.32 -0.15 -18.47
C ASP A 23 13.38 0.96 -18.99
N GLY A 24 13.19 2.04 -18.23
CA GLY A 24 12.31 3.16 -18.56
C GLY A 24 10.83 2.87 -18.33
N LYS A 25 10.47 1.75 -17.70
CA LYS A 25 9.09 1.40 -17.37
C LYS A 25 8.64 2.22 -16.17
N GLN A 26 7.43 2.77 -16.27
CA GLN A 26 6.80 3.49 -15.16
C GLN A 26 6.38 2.50 -14.07
N VAL A 27 6.86 2.74 -12.86
CA VAL A 27 6.53 1.99 -11.65
C VAL A 27 5.76 2.91 -10.72
N GLU A 28 4.61 2.42 -10.26
CA GLU A 28 3.69 3.14 -9.39
C GLU A 28 3.21 2.21 -8.28
N TYR A 29 3.29 2.68 -7.04
CA TYR A 29 2.76 1.98 -5.88
C TYR A 29 2.48 2.98 -4.75
N VAL A 30 1.72 2.52 -3.76
CA VAL A 30 1.51 3.24 -2.51
C VAL A 30 2.43 2.65 -1.45
N GLU A 31 3.36 3.43 -0.93
CA GLU A 31 4.18 3.05 0.21
C GLU A 31 3.36 3.26 1.49
N VAL A 32 3.11 2.18 2.23
CA VAL A 32 2.28 2.21 3.44
C VAL A 32 3.16 1.98 4.64
N ILE A 33 3.23 2.97 5.53
CA ILE A 33 3.98 2.89 6.77
C ILE A 33 3.04 2.40 7.87
N LEU A 34 3.31 1.21 8.39
CA LEU A 34 2.62 0.60 9.52
C LEU A 34 3.46 0.80 10.79
N THR A 35 2.92 0.36 11.92
CA THR A 35 3.60 0.43 13.23
C THR A 35 4.86 -0.44 13.32
N ASP A 36 4.96 -1.52 12.54
CA ASP A 36 6.03 -2.50 12.61
C ASP A 36 6.83 -2.67 11.31
N ARG A 37 6.32 -2.19 10.16
CA ARG A 37 6.93 -2.39 8.84
C ARG A 37 6.45 -1.37 7.80
N ILE A 38 7.07 -1.42 6.63
CA ILE A 38 6.61 -0.72 5.42
C ILE A 38 6.13 -1.76 4.41
N ILE A 39 5.01 -1.51 3.74
CA ILE A 39 4.47 -2.36 2.68
C ILE A 39 4.31 -1.54 1.41
N GLU A 40 4.83 -2.05 0.30
CA GLU A 40 4.55 -1.53 -1.03
C GLU A 40 3.25 -2.14 -1.56
N VAL A 41 2.26 -1.28 -1.85
CA VAL A 41 0.95 -1.69 -2.34
C VAL A 41 0.78 -1.25 -3.79
N TYR A 42 0.90 -2.19 -4.71
CA TYR A 42 0.73 -1.95 -6.15
C TYR A 42 -0.76 -1.79 -6.49
N MET A 43 -1.19 -0.56 -6.71
CA MET A 43 -2.59 -0.21 -7.01
C MET A 43 -2.68 1.02 -7.92
N ASP A 44 -3.88 1.30 -8.46
CA ASP A 44 -4.14 2.50 -9.25
C ASP A 44 -3.99 3.75 -8.39
N ILE A 45 -3.02 4.61 -8.72
CA ILE A 45 -2.68 5.80 -7.94
C ILE A 45 -3.63 7.00 -8.19
N ARG A 46 -4.57 6.89 -9.15
CA ARG A 46 -5.56 7.95 -9.42
C ARG A 46 -6.58 8.11 -8.29
N GLU A 47 -6.83 7.04 -7.53
CA GLU A 47 -7.71 7.06 -6.37
C GLU A 47 -7.08 6.25 -5.24
N VAL A 48 -6.54 6.95 -4.24
CA VAL A 48 -5.87 6.35 -3.08
C VAL A 48 -6.54 6.82 -1.80
N ASN A 49 -7.04 5.86 -1.01
CA ASN A 49 -7.48 6.10 0.36
C ASN A 49 -7.23 4.86 1.23
N ILE A 50 -7.20 5.06 2.55
CA ILE A 50 -6.91 3.99 3.54
C ILE A 50 -7.86 2.79 3.39
N GLY A 51 -9.11 3.02 2.98
CA GLY A 51 -10.08 1.94 2.74
C GLY A 51 -9.73 1.02 1.57
N LEU A 52 -9.22 1.59 0.48
CA LEU A 52 -8.75 0.88 -0.71
C LEU A 52 -7.39 0.20 -0.45
N ILE A 53 -6.47 0.91 0.19
CA ILE A 53 -5.17 0.37 0.60
C ILE A 53 -5.34 -0.89 1.45
N ALA A 54 -6.16 -0.81 2.51
CA ALA A 54 -6.39 -1.93 3.41
C ALA A 54 -7.07 -3.12 2.71
N ASN A 55 -7.96 -2.88 1.73
CA ASN A 55 -8.52 -3.95 0.91
C ASN A 55 -7.41 -4.64 0.11
N LYS A 56 -6.60 -3.86 -0.59
CA LYS A 56 -5.55 -4.38 -1.47
C LYS A 56 -4.51 -5.20 -0.71
N ILE A 57 -4.08 -4.73 0.47
CA ILE A 57 -3.16 -5.47 1.36
C ILE A 57 -3.73 -6.84 1.74
N ILE A 58 -5.04 -6.93 2.02
CA ILE A 58 -5.71 -8.18 2.39
C ILE A 58 -5.87 -9.09 1.16
N GLU A 59 -6.34 -8.54 0.04
CA GLU A 59 -6.57 -9.25 -1.23
C GLU A 59 -5.26 -9.86 -1.77
N ASP A 60 -4.17 -9.10 -1.72
CA ASP A 60 -2.86 -9.52 -2.21
C ASP A 60 -2.05 -10.26 -1.12
N ASN A 61 -2.60 -10.45 0.09
CA ASN A 61 -1.98 -11.13 1.21
C ASN A 61 -0.58 -10.57 1.57
N LEU A 62 -0.46 -9.24 1.60
CA LEU A 62 0.79 -8.49 1.84
C LEU A 62 1.09 -8.34 3.33
N TYR A 63 0.11 -8.55 4.21
CA TYR A 63 0.27 -8.49 5.67
C TYR A 63 0.37 -9.92 6.25
N LYS A 64 1.60 -10.41 6.43
CA LYS A 64 1.91 -11.73 6.99
C LYS A 64 2.60 -11.65 8.34
#